data_AF-A0A4P5S5J7-F1
#
_entry.id   AF-A0A4P5S5J7-F1
#
_cell.length_a   1.000
_cell.length_b   1.000
_cell.length_c   1.000
_cell.angle_alpha   90.00
_cell.angle_beta   90.00
_cell.angle_gamma   90.00
#
_symmetry.space_group_name_H-M   'P 1'
#
loop_
_entity.id
_entity.type
_entity.pdbx_description
1 polymer ?
#
loop_
_entity_poly.entity_id
_entity_poly.type
_entity_poly.pdbx_seq_one_letter_code
_entity_poly.pdbx_strand_id
1 'polypeptide(L)' 'MDQVTRRQLRFSLFLQGFAAFMIALALGVRLVNQLFDFWTLLFIIALAIVIAAFIFTQRKLRS' A
#
# COMPACT_ATOMS: atom_id res chain seq x y z
N MET A 1 -14.75 19.95 0.04
CA MET A 1 -14.65 18.73 0.89
C MET A 1 -14.98 19.11 2.31
N ASP A 2 -15.93 18.42 2.95
CA ASP A 2 -16.18 18.58 4.38
C ASP A 2 -14.94 18.20 5.20
N GLN A 3 -14.75 18.87 6.36
CA GLN A 3 -13.61 18.60 7.25
C GLN A 3 -13.54 17.12 7.67
N VAL A 4 -14.69 16.46 7.82
CA VAL A 4 -14.80 15.04 8.15
C VAL A 4 -14.23 14.17 7.03
N THR A 5 -14.60 14.42 5.77
CA THR A 5 -14.11 13.67 4.60
C THR A 5 -12.61 13.85 4.41
N ARG A 6 -12.08 15.05 4.65
CA ARG A 6 -10.63 15.33 4.58
C ARG A 6 -9.85 14.57 5.65
N ARG A 7 -10.39 14.45 6.87
CA ARG A 7 -9.79 13.67 7.96
C ARG A 7 -9.80 12.17 7.64
N GLN A 8 -10.93 11.65 7.12
CA GLN A 8 -11.04 10.25 6.71
C GLN A 8 -10.06 9.90 5.58
N LEU A 9 -9.89 10.77 4.59
CA LEU A 9 -8.92 10.57 3.50
C LEU A 9 -7.47 10.57 4.00
N ARG A 10 -7.11 11.44 4.96
CA ARG A 10 -5.77 11.41 5.58
C ARG A 10 -5.53 10.12 6.37
N PHE A 11 -6.52 9.64 7.11
CA PHE A 11 -6.44 8.36 7.82
C PHE A 11 -6.33 7.19 6.84
N SER A 12 -7.10 7.22 5.74
CA SER A 12 -7.01 6.23 4.67
C SER A 12 -5.63 6.21 4.02
N LEU A 13 -5.02 7.38 3.75
CA LEU A 13 -3.64 7.46 3.26
C LEU A 13 -2.64 6.86 4.24
N PHE A 14 -2.78 7.13 5.53
CA PHE A 14 -1.93 6.54 6.55
C PHE A 14 -2.05 5.02 6.55
N LEU A 15 -3.27 4.49 6.51
CA LEU A 15 -3.53 3.05 6.49
C LEU A 15 -2.96 2.39 5.23
N GLN A 16 -3.12 3.03 4.06
CA GLN A 16 -2.57 2.55 2.79
C GLN A 16 -1.02 2.54 2.82
N GLY A 17 -0.40 3.58 3.36
CA GLY A 17 1.06 3.64 3.54
C GLY A 17 1.57 2.56 4.50
N PHE A 18 0.88 2.36 5.63
CA PHE A 18 1.20 1.30 6.58
C PHE A 18 1.05 -0.09 5.95
N ALA A 19 -0.02 -0.34 5.21
CA ALA A 19 -0.23 -1.61 4.50
C ALA A 19 0.88 -1.86 3.46
N ALA A 20 1.27 -0.85 2.68
CA ALA A 20 2.38 -0.96 1.73
C ALA A 20 3.69 -1.32 2.43
N PHE A 21 3.98 -0.68 3.57
CA PHE A 21 5.16 -0.98 4.38
C PHE A 21 5.16 -2.42 4.90
N MET A 22 4.04 -2.89 5.45
CA MET A 22 3.91 -4.27 5.95
C MET A 22 4.09 -5.31 4.83
N ILE A 23 3.51 -5.07 3.66
CA ILE A 23 3.65 -5.95 2.49
C ILE A 23 5.10 -5.95 1.99
N ALA A 24 5.75 -4.79 1.92
CA ALA A 24 7.15 -4.69 1.53
C ALA A 24 8.08 -5.41 2.51
N LEU A 25 7.82 -5.30 3.82
CA LEU A 25 8.56 -6.02 4.86
C LEU A 25 8.39 -7.53 4.72
N ALA A 26 7.15 -8.00 4.53
CA ALA A 26 6.85 -9.42 4.30
C ALA A 26 7.56 -9.94 3.02
N LEU A 27 7.57 -9.15 1.95
CA LEU A 27 8.33 -9.45 0.73
C LEU A 27 9.83 -9.53 0.97
N GLY A 28 10.39 -8.60 1.75
CA GLY A 28 11.82 -8.59 2.10
C GLY A 28 12.22 -9.84 2.87
N VAL A 29 11.48 -10.18 3.93
CA VAL A 29 11.70 -11.42 4.70
C VAL A 29 11.60 -12.65 3.78
N ARG A 30 10.63 -12.64 2.86
CA ARG A 30 10.41 -13.78 1.96
C ARG A 30 11.51 -13.94 0.92
N LEU A 31 11.96 -12.84 0.30
CA LEU A 31 13.07 -12.84 -0.66
C LEU A 31 14.37 -13.37 -0.05
N VAL A 32 14.59 -13.12 1.25
CA VAL A 32 15.78 -13.62 1.98
C VAL A 32 15.67 -15.13 2.27
N ASN A 33 14.47 -15.63 2.58
CA ASN A 33 14.27 -17.04 2.96
C ASN A 33 13.98 -18.01 1.80
N GLN A 34 13.31 -17.55 0.74
CA GLN A 34 12.89 -18.39 -0.39
C GLN A 34 13.04 -17.62 -1.71
N LEU A 35 13.83 -18.18 -2.63
CA LEU A 35 14.02 -17.66 -3.98
C LEU A 35 12.69 -17.74 -4.77
N PHE A 36 12.05 -16.59 -4.94
CA PHE A 36 11.02 -16.26 -5.95
C PHE A 36 9.97 -17.36 -6.27
N ASP A 37 9.05 -17.60 -5.33
CA ASP A 37 7.90 -18.51 -5.50
C ASP A 37 6.59 -17.79 -5.91
N PHE A 38 5.57 -18.57 -6.28
CA PHE A 38 4.21 -18.08 -6.61
C PHE A 38 3.67 -17.06 -5.59
N TRP A 39 3.90 -17.32 -4.30
CA TRP A 39 3.48 -16.44 -3.21
C TRP A 39 4.22 -15.10 -3.17
N THR A 40 5.50 -15.08 -3.56
CA THR A 40 6.29 -13.85 -3.69
C THR A 40 5.69 -12.99 -4.80
N LEU A 41 5.31 -13.60 -5.92
CA LEU A 41 4.58 -12.95 -7.01
C LEU A 41 3.24 -12.36 -6.55
N LEU A 42 2.48 -13.09 -5.74
CA LEU A 42 1.21 -12.63 -5.18
C LEU A 42 1.40 -11.39 -4.28
N PHE A 43 2.46 -11.37 -3.46
CA PHE A 43 2.79 -10.19 -2.67
C PHE A 43 3.24 -8.99 -3.52
N ILE A 44 3.96 -9.21 -4.62
CA ILE A 44 4.35 -8.12 -5.54
C ILE A 44 3.11 -7.49 -6.15
N ILE A 45 2.14 -8.30 -6.59
CA ILE A 45 0.86 -7.81 -7.13
C ILE A 45 0.09 -7.04 -6.06
N ALA A 46 0.00 -7.58 -4.83
CA ALA A 46 -0.65 -6.90 -3.72
C ALA A 46 -0.01 -5.54 -3.42
N LEU A 47 1.33 -5.47 -3.41
CA LEU A 47 2.07 -4.23 -3.22
C LEU A 47 1.75 -3.21 -4.32
N ALA A 48 1.75 -3.64 -5.58
CA ALA A 48 1.43 -2.78 -6.72
C ALA A 48 0.01 -2.18 -6.62
N ILE A 49 -0.98 -2.97 -6.20
CA ILE A 49 -2.36 -2.52 -5.99
C ILE A 49 -2.42 -1.46 -4.89
N VAL A 50 -1.75 -1.69 -3.75
CA VAL A 50 -1.75 -0.74 -2.64
C VAL A 50 -1.04 0.57 -3.03
N ILE A 51 0.07 0.50 -3.76
CA ILE A 51 0.76 1.70 -4.28
C ILE A 51 -0.14 2.47 -5.25
N ALA A 52 -0.83 1.78 -6.16
CA ALA A 52 -1.77 2.42 -7.08
C ALA A 52 -2.92 3.12 -6.33
N ALA A 53 -3.50 2.46 -5.32
CA ALA A 53 -4.52 3.05 -4.46
C ALA A 53 -3.99 4.26 -3.67
N PHE A 54 -2.75 4.20 -3.19
CA PHE A 54 -2.09 5.30 -2.50
C PHE A 54 -1.90 6.51 -3.41
N ILE A 55 -1.37 6.31 -4.62
CA ILE A 55 -1.18 7.38 -5.61
C ILE A 55 -2.54 7.99 -6.00
N PHE A 56 -3.56 7.17 -6.20
CA PHE A 56 -4.91 7.65 -6.52
C PHE A 56 -5.48 8.51 -5.38
N THR A 57 -5.37 8.04 -4.14
CA THR A 57 -5.88 8.74 -2.94
C THR A 57 -5.11 10.05 -2.71
N GLN A 58 -3.79 10.05 -2.92
CA GLN A 58 -2.93 11.25 -2.90
C GLN A 58 -3.40 12.29 -3.92
N ARG A 59 -3.60 11.87 -5.18
CA ARG A 59 -4.08 12.75 -6.26
C ARG A 59 -5.44 13.36 -5.92
N LYS A 60 -6.37 12.56 -5.38
CA LYS A 60 -7.72 13.00 -5.00
C LYS A 60 -7.75 13.97 -3.81
N LEU A 61 -6.75 13.93 -2.93
CA LEU A 61 -6.59 14.88 -1.82
C LEU A 61 -5.96 16.22 -2.24
N ARG A 62 -5.23 16.23 -3.35
CA ARG A 62 -4.52 17.40 -3.88
C ARG A 62 -5.35 18.21 -4.87
N SER A 63 -6.30 17.56 -5.57
CA SER A 63 -7.34 18.18 -6.38
C SER A 63 -8.46 18.76 -5.54
#